data_AF-A0A7K1YEK4-F1
#
_entry.id   AF-A0A7K1YEK4-F1
#
_cell.length_a   1.000
_cell.length_b   1.000
_cell.length_c   1.000
_cell.angle_alpha   90.00
_cell.angle_beta   90.00
_cell.angle_gamma   90.00
#
_symmetry.space_group_name_H-M   'P 1'
#
loop_
_entity.id
_entity.type
_entity.pdbx_description
1 polymer ?
#
loop_
_entity_poly.entity_id
_entity_poly.type
_entity_poly.pdbx_seq_one_letter_code
_entity_poly.pdbx_strand_id
1 'polypeptide(L)'
;MGVSEWFTVFSLVLAVYALYSSDERAVIRLKLGSYDPFLLLFTILTILVLIKYDALLIHFRALNAFRIASGFHSNNWALLILLILFSYFGWKLYKIPNQLPKTELINLYRKIMRRNFDRFFNLFNKYELRASDKEYFDSYKTIIFDPVFIESNTNDPYFYIEYLGIIDNASFAIFFKHLINNNNSIFYKELRSNNDSYLVNEDNVLLWKLLHEKPAMLIQIGGLKIIKDWYLVHLQNEKIKGFQSLYNQQTDQIIDDLELHFPLYLHILFIQLLYQESIAQKVDMDTVANHYGNMQSIFSNMLEKCIEGIDSYNYSSIQASEYPTNYHFLIGKIFDVTEQWIRSFNKDKSYVSNSSYVGFFPLCMRLCINELIKGLKVNVISMDFLCRMIHYHLLAIYYMHDLKEPIRKEIEDTCIAELPAEIIEPLFDYSLDEEYALSFNSFAAGDFSHPHPGDSGREDIIIERLYKVLVRNNLIRQTE
;
A
#
# COMPACT_ATOMS: atom_id res chain seq x y z
N MET A 1 59.23 -21.18 -21.50
CA MET A 1 59.10 -20.61 -20.17
C MET A 1 59.57 -21.59 -19.12
N GLY A 2 60.32 -21.12 -18.13
CA GLY A 2 60.76 -21.91 -16.99
C GLY A 2 59.68 -22.04 -15.91
N VAL A 3 59.88 -22.96 -14.95
CA VAL A 3 58.97 -23.13 -13.81
C VAL A 3 58.81 -21.82 -13.01
N SER A 4 59.87 -21.03 -12.87
CA SER A 4 59.87 -19.73 -12.18
C SER A 4 58.92 -18.71 -12.83
N GLU A 5 58.90 -18.63 -14.16
CA GLU A 5 58.05 -17.71 -14.91
C GLU A 5 56.56 -18.10 -14.79
N TRP A 6 56.27 -19.40 -14.76
CA TRP A 6 54.93 -19.91 -14.51
C TRP A 6 54.44 -19.64 -13.08
N PHE A 7 55.32 -19.70 -12.09
CA PHE A 7 54.99 -19.23 -10.74
C PHE A 7 54.62 -17.76 -10.73
N THR A 8 55.31 -16.90 -11.48
CA THR A 8 54.94 -15.48 -11.61
C THR A 8 53.53 -15.30 -12.18
N VAL A 9 53.16 -16.08 -13.21
CA VAL A 9 51.81 -16.06 -13.79
C VAL A 9 50.76 -16.46 -12.74
N PHE A 10 50.99 -17.54 -11.99
CA PHE A 10 50.07 -17.95 -10.92
C PHE A 10 50.00 -16.95 -9.77
N SER A 11 51.12 -16.32 -9.39
CA SER A 11 51.17 -15.27 -8.39
C SER A 11 50.35 -14.05 -8.81
N LEU A 12 50.38 -13.67 -10.09
CA LEU A 12 49.54 -12.58 -10.61
C LEU A 12 48.05 -12.91 -10.48
N VAL A 13 47.64 -14.13 -10.84
CA VAL A 13 46.24 -14.57 -10.69
C VAL A 13 45.79 -14.59 -9.23
N LEU A 14 46.65 -15.07 -8.33
CA LEU A 14 46.39 -15.04 -6.89
C LEU A 14 46.32 -13.61 -6.35
N ALA A 15 47.15 -12.70 -6.86
CA ALA A 15 47.11 -11.28 -6.50
C ALA A 15 45.79 -10.65 -6.93
N VAL A 16 45.34 -10.90 -8.16
CA VAL A 16 44.02 -10.44 -8.64
C VAL A 16 42.90 -11.00 -7.77
N TYR A 17 42.95 -12.27 -7.39
CA TYR A 17 41.96 -12.86 -6.48
C TYR A 17 42.02 -12.26 -5.06
N ALA A 18 43.21 -11.90 -4.57
CA ALA A 18 43.41 -11.29 -3.26
C ALA A 18 42.89 -9.85 -3.18
N LEU A 19 42.71 -9.15 -4.31
CA LEU A 19 42.07 -7.84 -4.36
C LEU A 19 40.58 -7.88 -3.96
N TYR A 20 39.92 -9.04 -4.12
CA TYR A 20 38.54 -9.20 -3.70
C TYR A 20 38.39 -9.26 -2.18
N SER A 21 37.34 -8.63 -1.67
CA SER A 21 37.07 -8.62 -0.24
C SER A 21 36.79 -10.03 0.30
N SER A 22 36.94 -10.25 1.61
CA SER A 22 36.66 -11.56 2.25
C SER A 22 35.27 -12.10 1.90
N ASP A 23 34.28 -11.22 1.89
CA ASP A 23 32.87 -11.55 1.71
C ASP A 23 32.56 -11.81 0.23
N GLU A 24 33.17 -11.04 -0.67
CA GLU A 24 33.07 -11.24 -2.12
C GLU A 24 33.69 -12.57 -2.57
N ARG A 25 34.86 -12.91 -2.01
CA ARG A 25 35.49 -14.22 -2.22
C ARG A 25 34.59 -15.36 -1.73
N ALA A 26 33.88 -15.17 -0.63
CA ALA A 26 32.95 -16.16 -0.11
C ALA A 26 31.73 -16.34 -1.03
N VAL A 27 31.16 -15.25 -1.57
CA VAL A 27 30.06 -15.29 -2.55
C VAL A 27 30.49 -16.02 -3.82
N ILE A 28 31.64 -15.62 -4.41
CA ILE A 28 32.19 -16.25 -5.62
C ILE A 28 32.41 -17.75 -5.39
N ARG A 29 33.01 -18.14 -4.26
CA ARG A 29 33.25 -19.55 -3.93
C ARG A 29 31.95 -20.36 -3.85
N LEU A 30 30.91 -19.82 -3.21
CA LEU A 30 29.63 -20.50 -3.05
C LEU A 30 28.89 -20.67 -4.39
N LYS A 31 29.01 -19.69 -5.31
CA LYS A 31 28.44 -19.78 -6.67
C LYS A 31 29.25 -20.69 -7.60
N LEU A 32 30.59 -20.64 -7.56
CA LEU A 32 31.45 -21.52 -8.34
C LEU A 32 31.30 -23.01 -7.95
N GLY A 33 31.01 -23.28 -6.66
CA GLY A 33 30.77 -24.62 -6.15
C GLY A 33 32.02 -25.32 -5.61
N SER A 34 31.81 -26.38 -4.83
CA SER A 34 32.85 -27.06 -4.05
C SER A 34 33.93 -27.78 -4.86
N TYR A 35 33.66 -28.10 -6.13
CA TYR A 35 34.58 -28.86 -7.00
C TYR A 35 35.58 -28.00 -7.78
N ASP A 36 35.32 -26.70 -7.92
CA ASP A 36 36.17 -25.79 -8.69
C ASP A 36 37.58 -25.56 -8.09
N PRO A 37 37.76 -25.45 -6.77
CA PRO A 37 39.10 -25.38 -6.17
C PRO A 37 39.94 -26.63 -6.49
N PHE A 38 39.32 -27.81 -6.53
CA PHE A 38 40.00 -29.06 -6.89
C PHE A 38 40.36 -29.10 -8.37
N LEU A 39 39.47 -28.65 -9.26
CA LEU A 39 39.76 -28.53 -10.69
C LEU A 39 40.91 -27.56 -10.95
N LEU A 40 40.93 -26.41 -10.27
CA LEU A 40 41.99 -25.42 -10.36
C LEU A 40 43.33 -25.98 -9.86
N LEU A 41 43.35 -26.64 -8.70
CA LEU A 41 44.55 -27.28 -8.16
C LEU A 41 45.08 -28.39 -9.09
N PHE A 42 44.19 -29.26 -9.57
CA PHE A 42 44.53 -30.33 -10.51
C PHE A 42 45.14 -29.77 -11.81
N THR A 43 44.57 -28.68 -12.33
CA THR A 43 45.05 -28.05 -13.56
C THR A 43 46.41 -27.38 -13.37
N ILE A 44 46.63 -26.68 -12.23
CA ILE A 44 47.93 -26.10 -11.88
C ILE A 44 48.99 -27.20 -11.77
N LEU A 45 48.68 -28.31 -11.08
CA LEU A 45 49.60 -29.44 -10.96
C LEU A 45 49.91 -30.06 -12.33
N THR A 46 48.91 -30.19 -13.19
CA THR A 46 49.07 -30.71 -14.56
C THR A 46 50.00 -29.81 -15.38
N ILE A 47 49.82 -28.49 -15.31
CA ILE A 47 50.69 -27.51 -15.97
C ILE A 47 52.14 -27.65 -15.48
N LEU A 48 52.35 -27.71 -14.16
CA LEU A 48 53.69 -27.82 -13.57
C LEU A 48 54.40 -29.14 -13.96
N VAL A 49 53.66 -30.25 -14.02
CA VAL A 49 54.18 -31.55 -14.47
C VAL A 49 54.57 -31.50 -15.95
N LEU A 50 53.72 -30.92 -16.80
CA LEU A 50 53.99 -30.78 -18.24
C LEU A 50 55.24 -29.94 -18.54
N ILE A 51 55.48 -28.88 -17.77
CA ILE A 51 56.65 -28.02 -17.93
C ILE A 51 57.92 -28.72 -17.43
N LYS A 52 57.85 -29.39 -16.28
CA LYS A 52 59.02 -30.03 -15.65
C LYS A 52 59.46 -31.31 -16.37
N TYR A 53 58.51 -32.04 -16.97
CA TYR A 53 58.75 -33.34 -17.56
C TYR A 53 58.28 -33.40 -19.03
N ASP A 54 58.90 -32.61 -19.90
CA ASP A 54 58.58 -32.55 -21.35
C ASP A 54 58.61 -33.94 -22.04
N ALA A 55 59.44 -34.86 -21.55
CA ALA A 55 59.54 -36.23 -22.04
C ALA A 55 58.26 -37.07 -21.85
N LEU A 56 57.39 -36.70 -20.90
CA LEU A 56 56.12 -37.39 -20.69
C LEU A 56 55.15 -37.20 -21.86
N LEU A 57 55.29 -36.12 -22.64
CA LEU A 57 54.46 -35.89 -23.83
C LEU A 57 54.61 -36.99 -24.88
N ILE A 58 55.79 -37.63 -24.95
CA ILE A 58 56.09 -38.72 -25.89
C ILE A 58 55.24 -39.96 -25.60
N HIS A 59 54.87 -40.16 -24.33
CA HIS A 59 54.16 -41.35 -23.87
C HIS A 59 52.64 -41.27 -24.10
N PHE A 60 52.12 -40.07 -24.37
CA PHE A 60 50.71 -39.85 -24.71
C PHE A 60 50.56 -39.71 -26.23
N ARG A 61 50.02 -40.74 -26.89
CA ARG A 61 49.87 -40.81 -28.37
C ARG A 61 49.24 -39.56 -28.98
N ALA A 62 48.18 -39.02 -28.37
CA ALA A 62 47.51 -37.82 -28.86
C ALA A 62 48.41 -36.57 -28.78
N LEU A 63 49.06 -36.35 -27.63
CA LEU A 63 49.94 -35.18 -27.43
C LEU A 63 51.21 -35.26 -28.28
N ASN A 64 51.76 -36.46 -28.46
CA ASN A 64 52.93 -36.70 -29.32
C ASN A 64 52.60 -36.46 -30.81
N ALA A 65 51.41 -36.85 -31.27
CA ALA A 65 50.96 -36.59 -32.64
C ALA A 65 50.90 -35.08 -32.94
N PHE A 66 50.35 -34.28 -32.02
CA PHE A 66 50.30 -32.81 -32.14
C PHE A 66 51.68 -32.15 -31.99
N ARG A 67 52.58 -32.70 -31.16
CA ARG A 67 53.97 -32.23 -31.05
C ARG A 67 54.69 -32.36 -32.40
N ILE A 68 54.51 -33.48 -33.09
CA ILE A 68 55.16 -33.77 -34.38
C ILE A 68 54.50 -33.01 -35.54
N ALA A 69 53.17 -32.93 -35.57
CA ALA A 69 52.43 -32.33 -36.68
C ALA A 69 52.38 -30.79 -36.62
N SER A 70 52.33 -30.18 -35.42
CA SER A 70 52.06 -28.74 -35.25
C SER A 70 53.14 -28.00 -34.46
N GLY A 71 54.24 -28.67 -34.08
CA GLY A 71 55.35 -28.05 -33.33
C GLY A 71 54.97 -27.62 -31.90
N PHE A 72 53.92 -28.20 -31.32
CA PHE A 72 53.46 -27.85 -29.97
C PHE A 72 54.38 -28.43 -28.88
N HIS A 73 55.24 -27.59 -28.31
CA HIS A 73 56.06 -27.92 -27.14
C HIS A 73 55.26 -27.89 -25.83
N SER A 74 55.79 -28.46 -24.74
CA SER A 74 55.17 -28.44 -23.39
C SER A 74 54.66 -27.08 -22.95
N ASN A 75 55.40 -26.01 -23.21
CA ASN A 75 54.98 -24.64 -22.87
C ASN A 75 53.71 -24.20 -23.62
N ASN A 76 53.54 -24.60 -24.87
CA ASN A 76 52.36 -24.25 -25.66
C ASN A 76 51.13 -25.04 -25.17
N TRP A 77 51.33 -26.29 -24.74
CA TRP A 77 50.30 -27.09 -24.08
C TRP A 77 49.90 -26.52 -22.71
N ALA A 78 50.88 -26.14 -21.90
CA ALA A 78 50.64 -25.47 -20.62
C ALA A 78 49.86 -24.15 -20.81
N LEU A 79 50.23 -23.35 -21.81
CA LEU A 79 49.51 -22.12 -22.17
C LEU A 79 48.09 -22.41 -22.65
N LEU A 80 47.90 -23.41 -23.51
CA LEU A 80 46.57 -23.79 -23.99
C LEU A 80 45.67 -24.25 -22.84
N ILE A 81 46.17 -25.09 -21.94
CA ILE A 81 45.44 -25.56 -20.76
C ILE A 81 45.08 -24.38 -19.85
N LEU A 82 46.02 -23.45 -19.63
CA LEU A 82 45.77 -22.24 -18.85
C LEU A 82 44.69 -21.36 -19.52
N LEU A 83 44.74 -21.17 -20.83
CA LEU A 83 43.74 -20.40 -21.58
C LEU A 83 42.36 -21.06 -21.56
N ILE A 84 42.30 -22.40 -21.65
CA ILE A 84 41.06 -23.16 -21.49
C ILE A 84 40.51 -22.97 -20.07
N LEU A 85 41.36 -23.02 -19.05
CA LEU A 85 40.98 -22.81 -17.65
C LEU A 85 40.44 -21.39 -17.44
N PHE A 86 41.13 -20.37 -17.97
CA PHE A 86 40.65 -18.98 -17.93
C PHE A 86 39.33 -18.81 -18.67
N SER A 87 39.18 -19.42 -19.83
CA SER A 87 37.94 -19.36 -20.61
C SER A 87 36.79 -20.04 -19.85
N TYR A 88 37.05 -21.19 -19.22
CA TYR A 88 36.09 -21.90 -18.38
C TYR A 88 35.66 -21.06 -17.17
N PHE A 89 36.61 -20.52 -16.39
CA PHE A 89 36.28 -19.67 -15.25
C PHE A 89 35.67 -18.34 -15.66
N GLY A 90 36.11 -17.72 -16.75
CA GLY A 90 35.52 -16.51 -17.32
C GLY A 90 34.07 -16.72 -17.73
N TRP A 91 33.78 -17.81 -18.45
CA TRP A 91 32.42 -18.22 -18.79
C TRP A 91 31.57 -18.53 -17.55
N LYS A 92 32.15 -19.18 -16.55
CA LYS A 92 31.45 -19.50 -15.30
C LYS A 92 31.16 -18.27 -14.47
N LEU A 93 32.12 -17.34 -14.34
CA LEU A 93 31.95 -16.01 -13.73
C LEU A 93 30.89 -15.19 -14.47
N TYR A 94 30.85 -15.26 -15.80
CA TYR A 94 29.79 -14.64 -16.59
C TYR A 94 28.41 -15.24 -16.32
N LYS A 95 28.34 -16.55 -16.01
CA LYS A 95 27.10 -17.24 -15.64
C LYS A 95 26.67 -17.06 -14.18
N ILE A 96 27.54 -16.56 -13.30
CA ILE A 96 27.25 -16.39 -11.86
C ILE A 96 25.95 -15.61 -11.59
N PRO A 97 25.64 -14.51 -12.29
CA PRO A 97 24.39 -13.77 -12.08
C PRO A 97 23.11 -14.55 -12.45
N ASN A 98 23.25 -15.65 -13.21
CA ASN A 98 22.13 -16.42 -13.77
C ASN A 98 21.94 -17.77 -13.05
N GLN A 99 22.58 -17.99 -11.91
CA GLN A 99 22.45 -19.23 -11.14
C GLN A 99 21.56 -19.00 -9.92
N LEU A 100 20.60 -19.90 -9.71
CA LEU A 100 19.78 -19.89 -8.50
C LEU A 100 20.66 -20.00 -7.25
N PRO A 101 20.36 -19.21 -6.20
CA PRO A 101 21.19 -19.17 -5.02
C PRO A 101 21.00 -20.46 -4.21
N LYS A 102 22.11 -20.98 -3.68
CA LYS A 102 22.06 -22.07 -2.70
C LYS A 102 21.70 -21.52 -1.32
N THR A 103 21.11 -22.35 -0.46
CA THR A 103 20.77 -21.98 0.93
C THR A 103 21.96 -21.41 1.70
N GLU A 104 23.17 -21.93 1.48
CA GLU A 104 24.39 -21.41 2.09
C GLU A 104 24.72 -19.97 1.68
N LEU A 105 24.45 -19.61 0.42
CA LEU A 105 24.67 -18.25 -0.09
C LEU A 105 23.65 -17.28 0.51
N ILE A 106 22.38 -17.71 0.62
CA ILE A 106 21.34 -16.93 1.29
C ILE A 106 21.73 -16.64 2.74
N ASN A 107 22.19 -17.66 3.48
CA ASN A 107 22.65 -17.49 4.86
C ASN A 107 23.88 -16.57 4.97
N LEU A 108 24.80 -16.64 4.00
CA LEU A 108 25.94 -15.72 3.95
C LEU A 108 25.46 -14.27 3.75
N TYR A 109 24.56 -14.02 2.80
CA TYR A 109 24.00 -12.69 2.56
C TYR A 109 23.31 -12.13 3.80
N ARG A 110 22.48 -12.93 4.48
CA ARG A 110 21.83 -12.51 5.73
C ARG A 110 22.84 -12.16 6.83
N LYS A 111 23.93 -12.91 6.93
CA LYS A 111 25.02 -12.61 7.87
C LYS A 111 25.74 -11.31 7.53
N ILE A 112 26.01 -11.04 6.26
CA ILE A 112 26.67 -9.79 5.82
C ILE A 112 25.72 -8.61 6.05
N MET A 113 24.46 -8.74 5.65
CA MET A 113 23.41 -7.73 5.80
C MET A 113 23.27 -7.24 7.23
N ARG A 114 23.21 -8.16 8.21
CA ARG A 114 23.14 -7.80 9.65
C ARG A 114 24.38 -7.11 10.19
N ARG A 115 25.53 -7.25 9.52
CA ARG A 115 26.80 -6.66 9.96
C ARG A 115 27.08 -5.32 9.29
N ASN A 116 26.77 -5.19 8.01
CA ASN A 116 26.94 -3.98 7.22
C ASN A 116 26.02 -4.05 5.99
N PHE A 117 24.96 -3.24 6.00
CA PHE A 117 23.94 -3.23 4.95
C PHE A 117 24.52 -2.77 3.60
N ASP A 118 25.24 -1.65 3.55
CA ASP A 118 25.80 -1.09 2.31
C ASP A 118 26.70 -2.09 1.58
N ARG A 119 27.53 -2.80 2.33
CA ARG A 119 28.41 -3.84 1.78
C ARG A 119 27.61 -5.02 1.24
N PHE A 120 26.58 -5.43 1.97
CA PHE A 120 25.66 -6.46 1.48
C PHE A 120 24.96 -6.01 0.20
N PHE A 121 24.38 -4.80 0.19
CA PHE A 121 23.61 -4.27 -0.92
C PHE A 121 24.44 -4.15 -2.20
N ASN A 122 25.69 -3.67 -2.07
CA ASN A 122 26.65 -3.64 -3.17
C ASN A 122 26.96 -5.04 -3.73
N LEU A 123 27.12 -6.05 -2.87
CA LEU A 123 27.35 -7.42 -3.32
C LEU A 123 26.11 -8.04 -3.95
N PHE A 124 24.94 -7.80 -3.35
CA PHE A 124 23.65 -8.30 -3.82
C PHE A 124 23.35 -7.76 -5.23
N ASN A 125 23.42 -6.44 -5.43
CA ASN A 125 23.19 -5.82 -6.73
C ASN A 125 24.23 -6.25 -7.78
N LYS A 126 25.49 -6.48 -7.37
CA LYS A 126 26.55 -6.92 -8.29
C LYS A 126 26.35 -8.36 -8.79
N TYR A 127 25.88 -9.26 -7.94
CA TYR A 127 25.87 -10.70 -8.23
C TYR A 127 24.47 -11.32 -8.41
N GLU A 128 23.41 -10.60 -8.06
CA GLU A 128 22.01 -11.05 -8.10
C GLU A 128 21.14 -10.15 -8.99
N LEU A 129 21.63 -9.77 -10.17
CA LEU A 129 20.93 -8.90 -11.14
C LEU A 129 19.54 -9.42 -11.55
N ARG A 130 19.30 -10.73 -11.46
CA ARG A 130 18.02 -11.38 -11.76
C ARG A 130 17.10 -11.54 -10.56
N ALA A 131 17.41 -10.96 -9.40
CA ALA A 131 16.57 -11.10 -8.21
C ALA A 131 15.14 -10.57 -8.40
N SER A 132 14.94 -9.63 -9.34
CA SER A 132 13.62 -9.12 -9.77
C SER A 132 12.89 -9.99 -10.79
N ASP A 133 13.57 -10.99 -11.39
CA ASP A 133 12.92 -11.92 -12.30
C ASP A 133 12.05 -12.92 -11.51
N LYS A 134 10.83 -13.17 -12.00
CA LYS A 134 9.85 -14.06 -11.37
C LYS A 134 10.39 -15.45 -11.06
N GLU A 135 11.26 -16.00 -11.92
CA GLU A 135 11.87 -17.33 -11.77
C GLU A 135 12.83 -17.40 -10.55
N TYR A 136 13.44 -16.28 -10.17
CA TYR A 136 14.49 -16.21 -9.14
C TYR A 136 13.98 -15.60 -7.84
N PHE A 137 12.93 -14.78 -7.90
CA PHE A 137 12.37 -14.04 -6.77
C PHE A 137 12.10 -14.91 -5.54
N ASP A 138 11.49 -16.09 -5.72
CA ASP A 138 11.18 -17.02 -4.63
C ASP A 138 12.41 -17.42 -3.81
N SER A 139 13.57 -17.50 -4.46
CA SER A 139 14.83 -17.88 -3.81
C SER A 139 15.42 -16.73 -2.98
N TYR A 140 15.18 -15.47 -3.37
CA TYR A 140 15.68 -14.27 -2.67
C TYR A 140 14.66 -13.65 -1.72
N LYS A 141 13.42 -14.11 -1.76
CA LYS A 141 12.31 -13.68 -0.90
C LYS A 141 12.69 -13.57 0.57
N THR A 142 13.44 -14.53 1.09
CA THR A 142 13.87 -14.56 2.51
C THR A 142 14.88 -13.47 2.88
N ILE A 143 15.53 -12.86 1.89
CA ILE A 143 16.45 -11.72 2.05
C ILE A 143 15.67 -10.42 1.86
N ILE A 144 14.93 -10.31 0.76
CA ILE A 144 14.18 -9.10 0.38
C ILE A 144 13.15 -8.69 1.45
N PHE A 145 12.50 -9.68 2.08
CA PHE A 145 11.54 -9.46 3.16
C PHE A 145 12.13 -9.69 4.55
N ASP A 146 13.46 -9.75 4.71
CA ASP A 146 14.07 -9.70 6.04
C ASP A 146 13.90 -8.28 6.62
N PRO A 147 13.51 -8.12 7.90
CA PRO A 147 13.23 -6.80 8.48
C PRO A 147 14.38 -5.79 8.31
N VAL A 148 15.63 -6.25 8.40
CA VAL A 148 16.82 -5.38 8.22
C VAL A 148 16.88 -4.84 6.79
N PHE A 149 16.52 -5.67 5.81
CA PHE A 149 16.48 -5.26 4.41
C PHE A 149 15.39 -4.23 4.19
N ILE A 150 14.18 -4.49 4.72
CA ILE A 150 13.05 -3.58 4.56
C ILE A 150 13.33 -2.24 5.23
N GLU A 151 13.79 -2.24 6.47
CA GLU A 151 14.12 -1.02 7.21
C GLU A 151 15.14 -0.16 6.46
N SER A 152 16.19 -0.79 5.92
CA SER A 152 17.26 -0.08 5.19
C SER A 152 16.78 0.52 3.85
N ASN A 153 15.73 -0.03 3.24
CA ASN A 153 15.15 0.46 1.97
C ASN A 153 13.79 1.13 2.14
N THR A 154 13.34 1.41 3.37
CA THR A 154 11.98 1.92 3.65
C THR A 154 11.74 3.32 3.04
N ASN A 155 12.80 4.02 2.65
CA ASN A 155 12.74 5.33 2.01
C ASN A 155 13.04 5.30 0.50
N ASP A 156 13.32 4.13 -0.07
CA ASP A 156 13.54 3.98 -1.51
C ASP A 156 12.27 3.38 -2.15
N PRO A 157 11.42 4.20 -2.79
CA PRO A 157 10.17 3.73 -3.39
C PRO A 157 10.42 2.76 -4.55
N TYR A 158 11.53 2.90 -5.28
CA TYR A 158 11.76 2.18 -6.54
C TYR A 158 12.00 0.70 -6.31
N PHE A 159 12.70 0.35 -5.23
CA PHE A 159 13.08 -1.03 -4.97
C PHE A 159 11.87 -1.96 -4.89
N TYR A 160 10.83 -1.58 -4.14
CA TYR A 160 9.68 -2.46 -3.92
C TYR A 160 8.64 -2.46 -5.03
N ILE A 161 8.60 -1.37 -5.80
CA ILE A 161 7.68 -1.20 -6.93
C ILE A 161 7.88 -2.27 -8.00
N GLU A 162 9.14 -2.63 -8.28
CA GLU A 162 9.47 -3.67 -9.26
C GLU A 162 8.89 -5.04 -8.88
N TYR A 163 8.79 -5.31 -7.58
CA TYR A 163 8.30 -6.59 -7.07
C TYR A 163 6.78 -6.68 -6.95
N LEU A 164 6.05 -5.56 -7.03
CA LEU A 164 4.59 -5.54 -6.85
C LEU A 164 3.84 -6.45 -7.82
N GLY A 165 4.38 -6.69 -9.02
CA GLY A 165 3.76 -7.59 -10.01
C GLY A 165 3.97 -9.08 -9.77
N ILE A 166 4.88 -9.46 -8.87
CA ILE A 166 5.29 -10.86 -8.66
C ILE A 166 5.18 -11.33 -7.21
N ILE A 167 4.93 -10.42 -6.29
CA ILE A 167 4.80 -10.65 -4.85
C ILE A 167 3.48 -11.37 -4.50
N ASP A 168 3.55 -12.39 -3.63
CA ASP A 168 2.35 -13.00 -3.05
C ASP A 168 1.80 -12.20 -1.84
N ASN A 169 0.54 -12.46 -1.50
CA ASN A 169 -0.18 -11.75 -0.43
C ASN A 169 0.55 -11.80 0.93
N ALA A 170 1.20 -12.93 1.27
CA ALA A 170 1.89 -13.06 2.55
C ALA A 170 3.11 -12.13 2.64
N SER A 171 3.83 -11.99 1.53
CA SER A 171 5.04 -11.17 1.44
C SER A 171 4.70 -9.70 1.33
N PHE A 172 3.65 -9.39 0.56
CA PHE A 172 3.10 -8.04 0.50
C PHE A 172 2.66 -7.58 1.88
N ALA A 173 2.00 -8.46 2.65
CA ALA A 173 1.62 -8.14 4.01
C ALA A 173 2.82 -7.82 4.91
N ILE A 174 3.95 -8.51 4.78
CA ILE A 174 5.16 -8.21 5.56
C ILE A 174 5.71 -6.82 5.20
N PHE A 175 5.88 -6.56 3.90
CA PHE A 175 6.40 -5.29 3.39
C PHE A 175 5.49 -4.12 3.76
N PHE A 176 4.20 -4.22 3.45
CA PHE A 176 3.26 -3.13 3.65
C PHE A 176 3.04 -2.86 5.15
N LYS A 177 3.01 -3.91 6.01
CA LYS A 177 3.00 -3.73 7.46
C LYS A 177 4.22 -2.95 7.96
N HIS A 178 5.40 -3.18 7.39
CA HIS A 178 6.58 -2.44 7.80
C HIS A 178 6.49 -0.96 7.43
N LEU A 179 5.99 -0.64 6.23
CA LEU A 179 5.77 0.75 5.79
C LEU A 179 4.80 1.50 6.72
N ILE A 180 3.64 0.90 7.02
CA ILE A 180 2.61 1.57 7.83
C ILE A 180 2.95 1.62 9.32
N ASN A 181 3.84 0.76 9.82
CA ASN A 181 4.30 0.82 11.20
C ASN A 181 5.43 1.83 11.44
N ASN A 182 6.02 2.37 10.37
CA ASN A 182 7.10 3.35 10.46
C ASN A 182 6.63 4.73 9.97
N ASN A 183 6.34 5.66 10.89
CA ASN A 183 5.83 7.01 10.58
C ASN A 183 6.78 7.87 9.71
N ASN A 184 8.04 7.45 9.56
CA ASN A 184 9.06 8.09 8.73
C ASN A 184 9.23 7.41 7.36
N SER A 185 8.43 6.38 7.07
CA SER A 185 8.50 5.66 5.80
C SER A 185 8.08 6.52 4.62
N ILE A 186 8.48 6.08 3.42
CA ILE A 186 8.08 6.73 2.19
C ILE A 186 6.55 6.81 2.04
N PHE A 187 5.82 5.81 2.57
CA PHE A 187 4.35 5.79 2.58
C PHE A 187 3.76 7.04 3.26
N TYR A 188 4.20 7.38 4.47
CA TYR A 188 3.69 8.55 5.16
C TYR A 188 4.24 9.87 4.61
N LYS A 189 5.47 9.87 4.08
CA LYS A 189 6.03 11.05 3.42
C LYS A 189 5.23 11.44 2.19
N GLU A 190 4.95 10.46 1.32
CA GLU A 190 4.16 10.68 0.10
C GLU A 190 2.69 11.00 0.42
N LEU A 191 2.11 10.45 1.50
CA LEU A 191 0.76 10.84 1.91
C LEU A 191 0.70 12.29 2.36
N ARG A 192 1.67 12.74 3.16
CA ARG A 192 1.74 14.14 3.61
C ARG A 192 1.95 15.11 2.44
N SER A 193 2.78 14.75 1.45
CA SER A 193 2.94 15.59 0.26
C SER A 193 1.71 15.61 -0.66
N ASN A 194 0.78 14.66 -0.50
CA ASN A 194 -0.45 14.56 -1.28
C ASN A 194 -1.70 15.14 -0.56
N ASN A 195 -1.53 15.81 0.58
CA ASN A 195 -2.66 16.26 1.42
C ASN A 195 -3.67 17.15 0.67
N ASP A 196 -3.16 18.02 -0.20
CA ASP A 196 -3.98 19.05 -0.87
C ASP A 196 -4.57 18.58 -2.21
N SER A 197 -4.44 17.30 -2.56
CA SER A 197 -4.87 16.76 -3.85
C SER A 197 -5.78 15.53 -3.70
N TYR A 198 -6.85 15.53 -4.50
CA TYR A 198 -7.78 14.41 -4.63
C TYR A 198 -7.30 13.30 -5.57
N LEU A 199 -6.23 13.54 -6.30
CA LEU A 199 -5.56 12.51 -7.09
C LEU A 199 -4.12 12.41 -6.65
N VAL A 200 -3.52 11.26 -6.89
CA VAL A 200 -2.14 11.02 -6.54
C VAL A 200 -1.26 11.85 -7.46
N ASN A 201 -0.32 12.60 -6.88
CA ASN A 201 0.69 13.31 -7.66
C ASN A 201 1.69 12.30 -8.26
N GLU A 202 2.06 12.47 -9.53
CA GLU A 202 3.05 11.64 -10.24
C GLU A 202 4.40 11.61 -9.52
N ASP A 203 4.76 12.68 -8.80
CA ASP A 203 5.99 12.76 -8.00
C ASP A 203 6.01 11.79 -6.81
N ASN A 204 4.84 11.35 -6.35
CA ASN A 204 4.68 10.39 -5.25
C ASN A 204 4.74 8.97 -5.80
N VAL A 205 5.95 8.51 -6.10
CA VAL A 205 6.22 7.30 -6.90
C VAL A 205 5.60 6.03 -6.30
N LEU A 206 5.65 5.83 -4.98
CA LEU A 206 5.04 4.65 -4.34
C LEU A 206 3.51 4.71 -4.44
N LEU A 207 2.90 5.83 -4.05
CA LEU A 207 1.45 6.02 -4.10
C LEU A 207 0.95 5.94 -5.54
N TRP A 208 1.64 6.55 -6.50
CA TRP A 208 1.27 6.53 -7.91
C TRP A 208 1.23 5.09 -8.42
N LYS A 209 2.24 4.29 -8.08
CA LYS A 209 2.26 2.88 -8.48
C LYS A 209 1.13 2.07 -7.84
N LEU A 210 0.89 2.28 -6.56
CA LEU A 210 -0.07 1.49 -5.79
C LEU A 210 -1.53 1.86 -6.09
N LEU A 211 -1.80 3.16 -6.27
CA LEU A 211 -3.16 3.71 -6.32
C LEU A 211 -3.57 4.09 -7.74
N HIS A 212 -2.67 4.67 -8.55
CA HIS A 212 -3.00 5.07 -9.92
C HIS A 212 -2.77 3.94 -10.92
N GLU A 213 -1.57 3.36 -10.97
CA GLU A 213 -1.26 2.34 -11.98
C GLU A 213 -1.89 0.96 -11.66
N LYS A 214 -1.93 0.58 -10.38
CA LYS A 214 -2.37 -0.76 -9.96
C LYS A 214 -3.36 -0.80 -8.78
N PRO A 215 -4.41 0.06 -8.74
CA PRO A 215 -5.39 0.07 -7.65
C PRO A 215 -6.06 -1.30 -7.44
N ALA A 216 -6.50 -1.95 -8.53
CA ALA A 216 -7.15 -3.26 -8.46
C ALA A 216 -6.26 -4.34 -7.83
N MET A 217 -4.96 -4.34 -8.17
CA MET A 217 -4.00 -5.30 -7.63
C MET A 217 -3.81 -5.08 -6.13
N LEU A 218 -3.62 -3.84 -5.67
CA LEU A 218 -3.48 -3.51 -4.25
C LEU A 218 -4.67 -4.02 -3.42
N ILE A 219 -5.87 -3.90 -3.97
CA ILE A 219 -7.06 -4.38 -3.30
C ILE A 219 -7.10 -5.92 -3.29
N GLN A 220 -6.79 -6.57 -4.41
CA GLN A 220 -6.74 -8.04 -4.54
C GLN A 220 -5.72 -8.71 -3.61
N ILE A 221 -4.56 -8.08 -3.40
CA ILE A 221 -3.50 -8.62 -2.51
C ILE A 221 -3.76 -8.34 -1.02
N GLY A 222 -4.87 -7.67 -0.70
CA GLY A 222 -5.33 -7.47 0.68
C GLY A 222 -4.77 -6.23 1.37
N GLY A 223 -4.37 -5.18 0.63
CA GLY A 223 -3.88 -3.92 1.20
C GLY A 223 -4.84 -3.31 2.23
N LEU A 224 -6.13 -3.25 1.92
CA LEU A 224 -7.15 -2.72 2.83
C LEU A 224 -7.32 -3.57 4.10
N LYS A 225 -7.12 -4.90 4.01
CA LYS A 225 -7.14 -5.76 5.20
C LYS A 225 -5.98 -5.43 6.13
N ILE A 226 -4.80 -5.15 5.58
CA ILE A 226 -3.62 -4.80 6.38
C ILE A 226 -3.83 -3.45 7.09
N ILE A 227 -4.40 -2.44 6.41
CA ILE A 227 -4.79 -1.17 7.03
C ILE A 227 -5.82 -1.41 8.14
N LYS A 228 -6.80 -2.29 7.89
CA LYS A 228 -7.79 -2.67 8.90
C LYS A 228 -7.17 -3.30 10.14
N ASP A 229 -6.35 -4.31 9.97
CA ASP A 229 -5.66 -4.96 11.08
C ASP A 229 -4.81 -3.95 11.87
N TRP A 230 -4.19 -3.00 11.18
CA TRP A 230 -3.40 -1.94 11.80
C TRP A 230 -4.26 -0.99 12.65
N TYR A 231 -5.32 -0.39 12.09
CA TYR A 231 -6.09 0.61 12.82
C TYR A 231 -6.85 0.00 13.99
N LEU A 232 -7.27 -1.27 13.89
CA LEU A 232 -7.92 -1.97 15.00
C LEU A 232 -6.99 -2.07 16.22
N VAL A 233 -5.73 -2.44 16.00
CA VAL A 233 -4.72 -2.51 17.06
C VAL A 233 -4.37 -1.10 17.57
N HIS A 234 -4.17 -0.15 16.66
CA HIS A 234 -3.86 1.24 17.01
C HIS A 234 -4.96 1.86 17.89
N LEU A 235 -6.22 1.79 17.45
CA LEU A 235 -7.36 2.35 18.17
C LEU A 235 -7.63 1.64 19.49
N GLN A 236 -7.39 0.32 19.57
CA GLN A 236 -7.46 -0.40 20.84
C GLN A 236 -6.40 0.11 21.84
N ASN A 237 -5.18 0.39 21.38
CA ASN A 237 -4.13 0.96 22.22
C ASN A 237 -4.47 2.39 22.66
N GLU A 238 -5.02 3.22 21.76
CA GLU A 238 -5.46 4.58 22.10
C GLU A 238 -6.64 4.57 23.09
N LYS A 239 -7.58 3.64 22.95
CA LYS A 239 -8.68 3.45 23.92
C LYS A 239 -8.17 3.18 25.34
N ILE A 240 -7.12 2.37 25.49
CA ILE A 240 -6.50 2.08 26.80
C ILE A 240 -5.92 3.34 27.44
N LYS A 241 -5.45 4.32 26.64
CA LYS A 241 -4.91 5.59 27.14
C LYS A 241 -5.99 6.54 27.68
N GLY A 242 -7.28 6.34 27.34
CA GLY A 242 -8.38 7.17 27.81
C GLY A 242 -8.17 8.66 27.48
N PHE A 243 -8.27 9.53 28.48
CA PHE A 243 -8.03 10.97 28.35
C PHE A 243 -6.62 11.36 27.85
N GLN A 244 -5.62 10.46 27.96
CA GLN A 244 -4.26 10.69 27.44
C GLN A 244 -4.11 10.28 25.97
N SER A 245 -5.16 9.70 25.37
CA SER A 245 -5.19 9.40 23.95
C SER A 245 -4.96 10.68 23.14
N LEU A 246 -4.18 10.57 22.08
CA LEU A 246 -3.99 11.65 21.10
C LEU A 246 -5.34 12.11 20.53
N TYR A 247 -6.29 11.18 20.44
CA TYR A 247 -7.59 11.40 19.81
C TYR A 247 -8.68 11.88 20.79
N ASN A 248 -8.46 11.78 22.11
CA ASN A 248 -9.35 12.36 23.12
C ASN A 248 -8.95 13.78 23.54
N GLN A 249 -7.88 14.33 22.95
CA GLN A 249 -7.56 15.75 23.11
C GLN A 249 -8.59 16.60 22.38
N GLN A 250 -8.83 17.80 22.91
CA GLN A 250 -9.64 18.81 22.24
C GLN A 250 -8.98 19.18 20.90
N THR A 251 -9.80 19.39 19.88
CA THR A 251 -9.32 19.74 18.55
C THR A 251 -8.81 21.19 18.55
N ASP A 252 -7.50 21.37 18.45
CA ASP A 252 -6.90 22.70 18.26
C ASP A 252 -6.89 23.06 16.77
N GLN A 253 -8.01 23.62 16.29
CA GLN A 253 -8.15 24.12 14.90
C GLN A 253 -7.18 25.25 14.52
N ILE A 254 -6.36 25.74 15.47
CA ILE A 254 -5.38 26.82 15.28
C ILE A 254 -4.05 26.27 14.74
N ILE A 255 -3.77 24.97 14.90
CA ILE A 255 -2.50 24.38 14.48
C ILE A 255 -2.65 23.94 13.02
N ASP A 256 -1.98 24.67 12.12
CA ASP A 256 -1.84 24.27 10.72
C ASP A 256 -1.24 22.84 10.64
N ASP A 257 -1.82 22.01 9.77
CA ASP A 257 -1.40 20.64 9.48
C ASP A 257 -1.43 19.66 10.67
N LEU A 258 -2.18 19.95 11.75
CA LEU A 258 -2.31 19.07 12.92
C LEU A 258 -2.70 17.63 12.53
N GLU A 259 -3.59 17.51 11.54
CA GLU A 259 -4.06 16.24 10.99
C GLU A 259 -2.94 15.37 10.41
N LEU A 260 -1.88 15.97 9.86
CA LEU A 260 -0.73 15.25 9.29
C LEU A 260 0.14 14.56 10.36
N HIS A 261 -0.10 14.89 11.63
CA HIS A 261 0.49 14.21 12.78
C HIS A 261 -0.34 13.02 13.26
N PHE A 262 -1.58 12.85 12.79
CA PHE A 262 -2.45 11.73 13.16
C PHE A 262 -2.25 10.55 12.21
N PRO A 263 -1.71 9.40 12.67
CA PRO A 263 -1.54 8.24 11.82
C PRO A 263 -2.86 7.75 11.21
N LEU A 264 -3.97 7.82 11.98
CA LEU A 264 -5.28 7.41 11.47
C LEU A 264 -5.78 8.33 10.35
N TYR A 265 -5.53 9.65 10.44
CA TYR A 265 -5.86 10.59 9.37
C TYR A 265 -5.15 10.22 8.07
N LEU A 266 -3.85 9.94 8.12
CA LEU A 266 -3.07 9.53 6.94
C LEU A 266 -3.60 8.23 6.33
N HIS A 267 -4.15 7.32 7.13
CA HIS A 267 -4.84 6.14 6.61
C HIS A 267 -6.21 6.44 5.99
N ILE A 268 -6.96 7.40 6.53
CA ILE A 268 -8.20 7.91 5.91
C ILE A 268 -7.86 8.52 4.55
N LEU A 269 -6.82 9.36 4.47
CA LEU A 269 -6.32 9.95 3.22
C LEU A 269 -5.88 8.88 2.21
N PHE A 270 -5.16 7.85 2.65
CA PHE A 270 -4.78 6.74 1.76
C PHE A 270 -6.01 6.02 1.18
N ILE A 271 -7.03 5.77 2.00
CA ILE A 271 -8.28 5.16 1.54
C ILE A 271 -9.00 6.12 0.58
N GLN A 272 -9.09 7.40 0.89
CA GLN A 272 -9.67 8.43 0.02
C GLN A 272 -9.03 8.39 -1.37
N LEU A 273 -7.70 8.47 -1.44
CA LEU A 273 -6.94 8.45 -2.69
C LEU A 273 -7.15 7.15 -3.47
N LEU A 274 -7.14 5.99 -2.80
CA LEU A 274 -7.37 4.70 -3.45
C LEU A 274 -8.69 4.67 -4.22
N TYR A 275 -9.76 5.14 -3.60
CA TYR A 275 -11.09 5.12 -4.23
C TYR A 275 -11.25 6.22 -5.28
N GLN A 276 -10.64 7.39 -5.06
CA GLN A 276 -10.62 8.46 -6.07
C GLN A 276 -9.88 8.02 -7.34
N GLU A 277 -8.71 7.40 -7.20
CA GLU A 277 -8.01 6.80 -8.33
C GLU A 277 -8.79 5.64 -8.94
N SER A 278 -9.45 4.80 -8.13
CA SER A 278 -10.26 3.69 -8.67
C SER A 278 -11.42 4.20 -9.53
N ILE A 279 -12.07 5.31 -9.14
CA ILE A 279 -13.09 5.99 -9.96
C ILE A 279 -12.45 6.48 -11.25
N ALA A 280 -11.33 7.22 -11.18
CA ALA A 280 -10.65 7.79 -12.34
C ALA A 280 -10.16 6.71 -13.33
N GLN A 281 -9.67 5.59 -12.82
CA GLN A 281 -9.17 4.44 -13.57
C GLN A 281 -10.28 3.46 -13.99
N LYS A 282 -11.54 3.71 -13.61
CA LYS A 282 -12.71 2.90 -13.96
C LYS A 282 -12.59 1.44 -13.50
N VAL A 283 -12.02 1.25 -12.31
CA VAL A 283 -11.97 -0.06 -11.68
C VAL A 283 -13.38 -0.44 -11.24
N ASP A 284 -13.90 -1.58 -11.70
CA ASP A 284 -15.18 -2.06 -11.18
C ASP A 284 -15.02 -2.64 -9.78
N MET A 285 -15.74 -2.06 -8.81
CA MET A 285 -15.68 -2.48 -7.43
C MET A 285 -16.34 -3.83 -7.18
N ASP A 286 -17.29 -4.29 -7.99
CA ASP A 286 -17.90 -5.62 -7.77
C ASP A 286 -16.90 -6.74 -8.07
N THR A 287 -16.13 -6.58 -9.15
CA THR A 287 -15.03 -7.49 -9.51
C THR A 287 -13.98 -7.59 -8.39
N VAL A 288 -13.81 -6.52 -7.62
CA VAL A 288 -12.82 -6.37 -6.55
C VAL A 288 -13.39 -6.76 -5.16
N ALA A 289 -14.65 -6.42 -4.88
CA ALA A 289 -15.37 -6.68 -3.63
C ALA A 289 -15.73 -8.15 -3.44
N ASN A 290 -15.92 -8.91 -4.52
CA ASN A 290 -16.18 -10.36 -4.46
C ASN A 290 -15.06 -11.15 -3.76
N HIS A 291 -13.84 -10.60 -3.66
CA HIS A 291 -12.73 -11.22 -2.94
C HIS A 291 -12.64 -10.80 -1.47
N TYR A 292 -13.25 -9.67 -1.09
CA TYR A 292 -13.26 -9.16 0.29
C TYR A 292 -14.60 -8.47 0.62
N GLY A 293 -15.53 -9.22 1.22
CA GLY A 293 -16.85 -8.72 1.65
C GLY A 293 -16.85 -7.61 2.71
N ASN A 294 -15.70 -7.04 3.07
CA ASN A 294 -15.53 -6.03 4.12
C ASN A 294 -15.17 -4.62 3.60
N MET A 295 -15.09 -4.39 2.28
CA MET A 295 -14.69 -3.08 1.76
C MET A 295 -15.73 -1.98 2.04
N GLN A 296 -17.03 -2.33 1.95
CA GLN A 296 -18.14 -1.42 2.25
C GLN A 296 -18.16 -0.97 3.71
N SER A 297 -17.59 -1.78 4.62
CA SER A 297 -17.56 -1.52 6.06
C SER A 297 -16.22 -1.00 6.56
N ILE A 298 -15.28 -0.61 5.68
CA ILE A 298 -13.94 -0.18 6.15
C ILE A 298 -14.04 1.04 7.06
N PHE A 299 -14.77 2.08 6.63
CA PHE A 299 -14.97 3.26 7.45
C PHE A 299 -15.93 3.02 8.61
N SER A 300 -16.99 2.22 8.45
CA SER A 300 -17.89 1.92 9.57
C SER A 300 -17.16 1.18 10.71
N ASN A 301 -16.32 0.18 10.40
CA ASN A 301 -15.51 -0.51 11.41
C ASN A 301 -14.49 0.44 12.07
N MET A 302 -13.96 1.41 11.32
CA MET A 302 -13.06 2.43 11.87
C MET A 302 -13.82 3.38 12.82
N LEU A 303 -15.00 3.85 12.41
CA LEU A 303 -15.89 4.69 13.19
C LEU A 303 -16.36 4.00 14.47
N GLU A 304 -16.76 2.73 14.39
CA GLU A 304 -17.11 1.92 15.57
C GLU A 304 -15.98 1.97 16.61
N LYS A 305 -14.71 1.82 16.18
CA LYS A 305 -13.54 1.88 17.07
C LYS A 305 -13.19 3.28 17.54
N CYS A 306 -13.43 4.31 16.72
CA CYS A 306 -13.32 5.70 17.16
C CYS A 306 -14.34 5.99 18.28
N ILE A 307 -15.60 5.65 18.06
CA ILE A 307 -16.72 5.86 19.00
C ILE A 307 -16.48 5.10 20.30
N GLU A 308 -16.07 3.83 20.22
CA GLU A 308 -15.67 3.04 21.39
C GLU A 308 -14.49 3.65 22.18
N GLY A 309 -13.66 4.47 21.55
CA GLY A 309 -12.48 5.11 22.13
C GLY A 309 -12.74 6.48 22.73
N ILE A 310 -13.89 7.10 22.46
CA ILE A 310 -14.26 8.42 23.01
C ILE A 310 -14.44 8.31 24.52
N ASP A 311 -13.71 9.15 25.27
CA ASP A 311 -13.84 9.24 26.72
C ASP A 311 -15.10 10.06 27.10
N SER A 312 -16.14 9.36 27.53
CA SER A 312 -17.43 9.96 27.89
C SER A 312 -17.35 10.95 29.05
N TYR A 313 -16.40 10.79 29.97
CA TYR A 313 -16.23 11.69 31.10
C TYR A 313 -15.77 13.07 30.62
N ASN A 314 -14.76 13.09 29.75
CA ASN A 314 -14.23 14.32 29.17
C ASN A 314 -15.23 14.96 28.19
N TYR A 315 -15.87 14.13 27.36
CA TYR A 315 -16.81 14.57 26.32
C TYR A 315 -17.94 15.46 26.86
N SER A 316 -18.53 15.11 28.00
CA SER A 316 -19.64 15.87 28.61
C SER A 316 -19.32 17.33 28.90
N SER A 317 -18.03 17.68 29.04
CA SER A 317 -17.56 19.04 29.34
C SER A 317 -17.26 19.89 28.11
N ILE A 318 -17.10 19.27 26.93
CA ILE A 318 -16.61 19.92 25.68
C ILE A 318 -17.52 19.72 24.46
N GLN A 319 -18.72 19.17 24.68
CA GLN A 319 -19.70 18.82 23.65
C GLN A 319 -20.16 19.98 22.74
N ALA A 320 -20.03 21.24 23.19
CA ALA A 320 -20.54 22.40 22.48
C ALA A 320 -19.70 22.85 21.26
N SER A 321 -18.50 22.31 21.08
CA SER A 321 -17.66 22.63 19.91
C SER A 321 -18.00 21.77 18.70
N GLU A 322 -17.66 22.23 17.50
CA GLU A 322 -17.90 21.52 16.23
C GLU A 322 -17.24 20.14 16.20
N TYR A 323 -15.97 20.07 16.62
CA TYR A 323 -15.25 18.82 16.82
C TYR A 323 -14.73 18.74 18.26
N PRO A 324 -15.54 18.21 19.19
CA PRO A 324 -15.20 18.13 20.62
C PRO A 324 -13.85 17.48 20.90
N THR A 325 -13.49 16.46 20.13
CA THR A 325 -12.18 15.82 20.23
C THR A 325 -11.63 15.51 18.85
N ASN A 326 -10.34 15.22 18.79
CA ASN A 326 -9.69 14.72 17.59
C ASN A 326 -10.38 13.46 17.02
N TYR A 327 -11.03 12.62 17.82
CA TYR A 327 -11.91 11.56 17.32
C TYR A 327 -13.07 12.11 16.48
N HIS A 328 -13.77 13.16 16.97
CA HIS A 328 -14.86 13.80 16.24
C HIS A 328 -14.37 14.43 14.94
N PHE A 329 -13.18 15.04 14.97
CA PHE A 329 -12.54 15.55 13.76
C PHE A 329 -12.31 14.44 12.73
N LEU A 330 -11.73 13.30 13.14
CA LEU A 330 -11.50 12.16 12.25
C LEU A 330 -12.80 11.55 11.72
N ILE A 331 -13.85 11.52 12.54
CA ILE A 331 -15.20 11.14 12.12
C ILE A 331 -15.68 12.09 11.00
N GLY A 332 -15.58 13.41 11.21
CA GLY A 332 -15.90 14.41 10.18
C GLY A 332 -15.15 14.17 8.89
N LYS A 333 -13.83 13.90 8.97
CA LYS A 333 -13.01 13.57 7.79
C LYS A 333 -13.45 12.30 7.06
N ILE A 334 -13.96 11.30 7.76
CA ILE A 334 -14.53 10.11 7.11
C ILE A 334 -15.79 10.47 6.31
N PHE A 335 -16.65 11.34 6.85
CA PHE A 335 -17.85 11.80 6.15
C PHE A 335 -17.52 12.74 4.96
N ASP A 336 -16.52 13.62 5.12
CA ASP A 336 -15.98 14.43 4.00
C ASP A 336 -15.55 13.52 2.84
N VAL A 337 -14.84 12.42 3.14
CA VAL A 337 -14.34 11.49 2.13
C VAL A 337 -15.48 10.76 1.41
N THR A 338 -16.47 10.24 2.15
CA THR A 338 -17.59 9.52 1.55
C THR A 338 -18.46 10.45 0.69
N GLU A 339 -18.65 11.69 1.13
CA GLU A 339 -19.27 12.75 0.32
C GLU A 339 -18.50 13.00 -0.98
N GLN A 340 -17.19 13.19 -0.88
CA GLN A 340 -16.35 13.50 -2.04
C GLN A 340 -16.34 12.38 -3.06
N TRP A 341 -16.40 11.12 -2.64
CA TRP A 341 -16.54 9.99 -3.55
C TRP A 341 -17.83 10.06 -4.36
N ILE A 342 -18.96 10.35 -3.70
CA ILE A 342 -20.25 10.51 -4.39
C ILE A 342 -20.16 11.67 -5.38
N ARG A 343 -19.64 12.83 -4.97
CA ARG A 343 -19.50 14.00 -5.85
C ARG A 343 -18.58 13.73 -7.04
N SER A 344 -17.45 13.07 -6.82
CA SER A 344 -16.46 12.76 -7.85
C SER A 344 -17.05 11.80 -8.88
N PHE A 345 -17.68 10.72 -8.42
CA PHE A 345 -18.34 9.76 -9.31
C PHE A 345 -19.53 10.38 -10.05
N ASN A 346 -20.32 11.22 -9.40
CA ASN A 346 -21.46 11.92 -10.01
C ASN A 346 -21.04 12.83 -11.19
N LYS A 347 -19.89 13.49 -11.04
CA LYS A 347 -19.33 14.44 -12.02
C LYS A 347 -18.43 13.77 -13.07
N ASP A 348 -18.14 12.48 -12.92
CA ASP A 348 -17.27 11.76 -13.84
C ASP A 348 -17.87 11.70 -15.25
N LYS A 349 -17.06 12.05 -16.26
CA LYS A 349 -17.50 12.07 -17.68
C LYS A 349 -17.91 10.69 -18.20
N SER A 350 -17.40 9.64 -17.57
CA SER A 350 -17.68 8.24 -17.87
C SER A 350 -18.64 7.59 -16.88
N TYR A 351 -19.43 8.38 -16.14
CA TYR A 351 -20.49 7.88 -15.28
C TYR A 351 -21.33 6.79 -15.96
N VAL A 352 -21.51 5.68 -15.24
CA VAL A 352 -22.35 4.56 -15.68
C VAL A 352 -23.41 4.28 -14.62
N SER A 353 -24.68 4.35 -15.02
CA SER A 353 -25.83 4.24 -14.11
C SER A 353 -26.00 2.89 -13.42
N ASN A 354 -25.39 1.83 -13.96
CA ASN A 354 -25.40 0.49 -13.40
C ASN A 354 -24.04 0.10 -12.76
N SER A 355 -23.16 1.07 -12.52
CA SER A 355 -21.90 0.81 -11.83
C SER A 355 -22.14 0.41 -10.37
N SER A 356 -21.29 -0.47 -9.87
CA SER A 356 -21.20 -0.86 -8.46
C SER A 356 -21.05 0.32 -7.50
N TYR A 357 -20.43 1.42 -7.96
CA TYR A 357 -20.29 2.67 -7.19
C TYR A 357 -21.62 3.33 -6.82
N VAL A 358 -22.68 3.13 -7.62
CA VAL A 358 -24.01 3.70 -7.34
C VAL A 358 -24.55 3.18 -6.01
N GLY A 359 -24.43 1.87 -5.76
CA GLY A 359 -24.82 1.23 -4.51
C GLY A 359 -23.79 1.37 -3.40
N PHE A 360 -22.50 1.24 -3.75
CA PHE A 360 -21.41 1.15 -2.79
C PHE A 360 -21.27 2.40 -1.91
N PHE A 361 -21.28 3.62 -2.48
CA PHE A 361 -21.04 4.84 -1.69
C PHE A 361 -22.19 5.17 -0.73
N PRO A 362 -23.48 5.14 -1.14
CA PRO A 362 -24.59 5.31 -0.22
C PRO A 362 -24.62 4.24 0.87
N LEU A 363 -24.31 2.99 0.54
CA LEU A 363 -24.20 1.93 1.54
C LEU A 363 -23.09 2.23 2.57
N CYS A 364 -21.92 2.68 2.13
CA CYS A 364 -20.84 3.06 3.04
C CYS A 364 -21.27 4.21 3.97
N MET A 365 -21.93 5.24 3.41
CA MET A 365 -22.48 6.36 4.18
C MET A 365 -23.51 5.90 5.22
N ARG A 366 -24.46 5.04 4.83
CA ARG A 366 -25.43 4.44 5.75
C ARG A 366 -24.75 3.72 6.92
N LEU A 367 -23.77 2.88 6.62
CA LEU A 367 -23.06 2.13 7.66
C LEU A 367 -22.33 3.08 8.62
N CYS A 368 -21.78 4.19 8.14
CA CYS A 368 -21.18 5.23 8.98
C CYS A 368 -22.20 5.93 9.89
N ILE A 369 -23.35 6.32 9.33
CA ILE A 369 -24.47 6.93 10.08
C ILE A 369 -24.96 5.98 11.19
N ASN A 370 -25.08 4.69 10.88
CA ASN A 370 -25.50 3.68 11.86
C ASN A 370 -24.55 3.61 13.06
N GLU A 371 -23.24 3.76 12.85
CA GLU A 371 -22.29 3.81 13.97
C GLU A 371 -22.47 5.08 14.80
N LEU A 372 -22.69 6.25 14.18
CA LEU A 372 -22.98 7.48 14.94
C LEU A 372 -24.26 7.37 15.77
N ILE A 373 -25.31 6.73 15.24
CA ILE A 373 -26.55 6.48 15.98
C ILE A 373 -26.28 5.56 17.19
N LYS A 374 -25.41 4.57 17.07
CA LYS A 374 -24.98 3.77 18.24
C LYS A 374 -24.21 4.62 19.25
N GLY A 375 -23.34 5.52 18.77
CA GLY A 375 -22.62 6.49 19.60
C GLY A 375 -23.56 7.43 20.37
N LEU A 376 -24.65 7.87 19.73
CA LEU A 376 -25.69 8.70 20.35
C LEU A 376 -26.36 7.95 21.52
N LYS A 377 -26.70 6.66 21.32
CA LYS A 377 -27.34 5.82 22.35
C LYS A 377 -26.47 5.61 23.60
N VAL A 378 -25.15 5.75 23.48
CA VAL A 378 -24.21 5.64 24.60
C VAL A 378 -23.66 6.99 25.07
N ASN A 379 -24.24 8.10 24.61
CA ASN A 379 -23.90 9.48 25.00
C ASN A 379 -22.44 9.90 24.72
N VAL A 380 -21.82 9.34 23.67
CA VAL A 380 -20.48 9.77 23.21
C VAL A 380 -20.52 10.51 21.87
N ILE A 381 -21.71 10.65 21.29
CA ILE A 381 -22.02 11.50 20.14
C ILE A 381 -23.25 12.32 20.51
N SER A 382 -23.26 13.62 20.21
CA SER A 382 -24.39 14.50 20.47
C SER A 382 -25.40 14.44 19.32
N MET A 383 -26.65 14.78 19.61
CA MET A 383 -27.66 14.94 18.56
C MET A 383 -27.25 16.01 17.55
N ASP A 384 -26.71 17.14 18.02
CA ASP A 384 -26.21 18.22 17.16
C ASP A 384 -25.11 17.73 16.20
N PHE A 385 -24.11 17.02 16.71
CA PHE A 385 -23.03 16.49 15.87
C PHE A 385 -23.56 15.46 14.86
N LEU A 386 -24.46 14.57 15.26
CA LEU A 386 -25.10 13.62 14.35
C LEU A 386 -25.88 14.34 13.24
N CYS A 387 -26.71 15.32 13.60
CA CYS A 387 -27.51 16.09 12.63
C CYS A 387 -26.61 16.85 11.67
N ARG A 388 -25.53 17.47 12.17
CA ARG A 388 -24.50 18.13 11.37
C ARG A 388 -23.89 17.20 10.33
N MET A 389 -23.47 16.00 10.74
CA MET A 389 -22.86 15.02 9.84
C MET A 389 -23.82 14.57 8.74
N ILE A 390 -25.09 14.32 9.09
CA ILE A 390 -26.11 13.91 8.10
C ILE A 390 -26.47 15.10 7.18
N HIS A 391 -26.63 16.30 7.74
CA HIS A 391 -27.00 17.49 6.98
C HIS A 391 -25.94 17.81 5.92
N TYR A 392 -24.69 18.05 6.34
CA TYR A 392 -23.64 18.55 5.44
C TYR A 392 -23.14 17.47 4.48
N HIS A 393 -23.12 16.20 4.86
CA HIS A 393 -22.50 15.15 4.03
C HIS A 393 -23.49 14.20 3.36
N LEU A 394 -24.78 14.18 3.74
CA LEU A 394 -25.80 13.38 3.06
C LEU A 394 -26.86 14.28 2.41
N LEU A 395 -27.53 15.13 3.19
CA LEU A 395 -28.65 15.92 2.67
C LEU A 395 -28.19 17.00 1.69
N ALA A 396 -27.08 17.69 1.96
CA ALA A 396 -26.52 18.67 1.04
C ALA A 396 -26.19 18.05 -0.33
N ILE A 397 -25.70 16.80 -0.36
CA ILE A 397 -25.49 16.05 -1.60
C ILE A 397 -26.82 15.70 -2.25
N TYR A 398 -27.76 15.18 -1.46
CA TYR A 398 -29.09 14.82 -1.95
C TYR A 398 -29.75 15.99 -2.67
N TYR A 399 -29.68 17.21 -2.12
CA TYR A 399 -30.27 18.39 -2.72
C TYR A 399 -29.49 18.97 -3.91
N MET A 400 -28.30 18.47 -4.24
CA MET A 400 -27.54 18.96 -5.41
C MET A 400 -28.34 18.86 -6.71
N HIS A 401 -28.39 19.95 -7.47
CA HIS A 401 -29.14 20.03 -8.74
C HIS A 401 -28.61 19.07 -9.83
N ASP A 402 -27.32 18.76 -9.81
CA ASP A 402 -26.62 17.91 -10.80
C ASP A 402 -26.47 16.44 -10.36
N LEU A 403 -27.05 16.05 -9.21
CA LEU A 403 -27.02 14.66 -8.75
C LEU A 403 -27.81 13.76 -9.71
N LYS A 404 -27.16 12.70 -10.21
CA LYS A 404 -27.78 11.71 -11.10
C LYS A 404 -28.86 10.91 -10.37
N GLU A 405 -29.97 10.66 -11.05
CA GLU A 405 -31.14 9.96 -10.51
C GLU A 405 -30.87 8.59 -9.89
N PRO A 406 -30.01 7.71 -10.45
CA PRO A 406 -29.71 6.43 -9.80
C PRO A 406 -29.04 6.59 -8.43
N ILE A 407 -28.12 7.55 -8.28
CA ILE A 407 -27.47 7.82 -6.99
C ILE A 407 -28.48 8.42 -6.00
N ARG A 408 -29.29 9.38 -6.46
CA ARG A 408 -30.35 10.00 -5.65
C ARG A 408 -31.30 8.96 -5.07
N LYS A 409 -31.77 8.04 -5.93
CA LYS A 409 -32.65 6.94 -5.52
C LYS A 409 -31.96 6.02 -4.51
N GLU A 410 -30.69 5.70 -4.71
CA GLU A 410 -29.97 4.85 -3.78
C GLU A 410 -29.78 5.52 -2.40
N ILE A 411 -29.53 6.83 -2.36
CA ILE A 411 -29.52 7.61 -1.11
C ILE A 411 -30.88 7.55 -0.40
N GLU A 412 -31.98 7.67 -1.15
CA GLU A 412 -33.34 7.56 -0.60
C GLU A 412 -33.58 6.18 0.01
N ASP A 413 -33.35 5.13 -0.79
CA ASP A 413 -33.70 3.75 -0.44
C ASP A 413 -32.76 3.17 0.62
N THR A 414 -31.49 3.58 0.65
CA THR A 414 -30.47 3.00 1.54
C THR A 414 -30.17 3.88 2.74
N CYS A 415 -30.02 5.19 2.58
CA CYS A 415 -29.63 6.07 3.69
C CYS A 415 -30.84 6.65 4.42
N ILE A 416 -31.73 7.33 3.70
CA ILE A 416 -32.81 8.13 4.30
C ILE A 416 -33.93 7.25 4.84
N ALA A 417 -34.36 6.24 4.08
CA ALA A 417 -35.44 5.32 4.47
C ALA A 417 -35.14 4.53 5.75
N GLU A 418 -33.86 4.35 6.08
CA GLU A 418 -33.38 3.56 7.22
C GLU A 418 -33.06 4.42 8.45
N LEU A 419 -33.23 5.74 8.39
CA LEU A 419 -33.02 6.62 9.54
C LEU A 419 -34.08 6.34 10.63
N PRO A 420 -33.70 6.31 11.92
CA PRO A 420 -34.67 6.22 13.01
C PRO A 420 -35.61 7.44 13.03
N ALA A 421 -36.91 7.22 13.23
CA ALA A 421 -37.89 8.30 13.31
C ALA A 421 -37.54 9.36 14.37
N GLU A 422 -36.88 8.94 15.47
CA GLU A 422 -36.45 9.79 16.58
C GLU A 422 -35.46 10.90 16.19
N ILE A 423 -34.72 10.73 15.09
CA ILE A 423 -33.72 11.71 14.63
C ILE A 423 -34.22 12.61 13.50
N ILE A 424 -35.41 12.32 12.95
CA ILE A 424 -35.94 13.02 11.79
C ILE A 424 -36.30 14.46 12.15
N GLU A 425 -37.14 14.67 13.16
CA GLU A 425 -37.52 16.02 13.62
C GLU A 425 -36.28 16.87 13.97
N PRO A 426 -35.34 16.41 14.83
CA PRO A 426 -34.09 17.15 15.09
C PRO A 426 -33.26 17.47 13.85
N LEU A 427 -33.14 16.52 12.91
CA LEU A 427 -32.37 16.71 11.68
C LEU A 427 -32.99 17.79 10.79
N PHE A 428 -34.31 17.81 10.67
CA PHE A 428 -35.02 18.80 9.87
C PHE A 428 -35.07 20.16 10.56
N ASP A 429 -35.24 20.22 11.89
CA ASP A 429 -35.10 21.47 12.65
C ASP A 429 -33.69 22.07 12.45
N TYR A 430 -32.66 21.23 12.39
CA TYR A 430 -31.30 21.67 12.06
C TYR A 430 -31.14 22.11 10.59
N SER A 431 -31.80 21.43 9.65
CA SER A 431 -31.58 21.59 8.20
C SER A 431 -32.46 22.66 7.54
N LEU A 432 -33.63 22.96 8.10
CA LEU A 432 -34.65 23.80 7.45
C LEU A 432 -34.56 25.29 7.82
N ASP A 433 -33.72 25.65 8.80
CA ASP A 433 -33.60 27.03 9.30
C ASP A 433 -32.64 27.92 8.47
N GLU A 434 -31.85 27.36 7.54
CA GLU A 434 -30.86 28.17 6.78
C GLU A 434 -31.20 28.44 5.29
N GLU A 435 -32.01 27.63 4.59
CA GLU A 435 -32.30 27.88 3.15
C GLU A 435 -33.78 27.77 2.72
N TYR A 436 -34.67 27.08 3.45
CA TYR A 436 -36.01 26.72 2.91
C TYR A 436 -37.23 27.17 3.71
N ALA A 437 -37.05 27.75 4.91
CA ALA A 437 -38.12 28.38 5.72
C ALA A 437 -39.45 27.60 5.76
N LEU A 438 -39.37 26.27 5.88
CA LEU A 438 -40.49 25.40 6.22
C LEU A 438 -40.21 24.89 7.62
N SER A 439 -41.11 25.12 8.58
CA SER A 439 -40.98 24.44 9.88
C SER A 439 -41.15 22.92 9.66
N PHE A 440 -40.51 22.07 10.49
CA PHE A 440 -40.73 20.62 10.41
C PHE A 440 -42.23 20.26 10.41
N ASN A 441 -43.03 21.01 11.19
CA ASN A 441 -44.49 20.86 11.22
C ASN A 441 -45.17 21.17 9.88
N SER A 442 -44.73 22.21 9.16
CA SER A 442 -45.21 22.55 7.81
C SER A 442 -44.85 21.46 6.81
N PHE A 443 -43.60 20.98 6.85
CA PHE A 443 -43.14 19.89 6.00
C PHE A 443 -43.90 18.58 6.29
N ALA A 444 -44.12 18.24 7.56
CA ALA A 444 -44.89 17.06 7.97
C ALA A 444 -46.38 17.16 7.57
N ALA A 445 -46.91 18.38 7.48
CA ALA A 445 -48.25 18.66 6.95
C ALA A 445 -48.35 18.60 5.42
N GLY A 446 -47.24 18.36 4.71
CA GLY A 446 -47.21 18.38 3.25
C GLY A 446 -47.42 19.78 2.66
N ASP A 447 -47.22 20.83 3.47
CA ASP A 447 -47.28 22.21 3.04
C ASP A 447 -45.88 22.66 2.58
N PHE A 448 -45.70 22.69 1.26
CA PHE A 448 -44.45 23.14 0.62
C PHE A 448 -44.55 24.57 0.07
N SER A 449 -45.51 25.37 0.56
CA SER A 449 -45.67 26.74 0.08
C SER A 449 -44.49 27.63 0.51
N HIS A 450 -43.56 27.87 -0.41
CA HIS A 450 -42.38 28.69 -0.16
C HIS A 450 -42.73 30.19 -0.04
N PRO A 451 -42.12 30.94 0.89
CA PRO A 451 -42.26 32.39 0.96
C PRO A 451 -41.53 33.16 -0.16
N HIS A 452 -40.67 32.51 -0.95
CA HIS A 452 -39.92 33.14 -2.05
C HIS A 452 -40.22 32.50 -3.43
N PRO A 453 -40.92 33.21 -4.33
CA PRO A 453 -41.41 32.65 -5.60
C PRO A 453 -40.37 32.68 -6.73
N GLY A 454 -39.11 32.37 -6.44
CA GLY A 454 -37.97 32.68 -7.32
C GLY A 454 -37.51 31.59 -8.30
N ASP A 455 -37.46 30.31 -7.89
CA ASP A 455 -36.80 29.24 -8.69
C ASP A 455 -37.39 27.82 -8.46
N SER A 456 -38.62 27.72 -7.95
CA SER A 456 -39.06 26.59 -7.11
C SER A 456 -39.37 25.25 -7.81
N GLY A 457 -39.56 25.19 -9.13
CA GLY A 457 -40.23 24.04 -9.74
C GLY A 457 -39.54 22.67 -9.59
N ARG A 458 -38.21 22.63 -9.40
CA ARG A 458 -37.45 21.36 -9.22
C ARG A 458 -37.10 21.08 -7.76
N GLU A 459 -36.94 22.12 -6.95
CA GLU A 459 -36.79 21.99 -5.50
C GLU A 459 -38.07 21.43 -4.88
N ASP A 460 -39.24 21.94 -5.32
CA ASP A 460 -40.56 21.41 -4.97
C ASP A 460 -40.65 19.90 -5.24
N ILE A 461 -40.13 19.44 -6.39
CA ILE A 461 -40.12 18.01 -6.77
C ILE A 461 -39.21 17.20 -5.85
N ILE A 462 -38.03 17.72 -5.50
CA ILE A 462 -37.08 17.01 -4.63
C ILE A 462 -37.62 16.94 -3.19
N ILE A 463 -38.20 18.03 -2.69
CA ILE A 463 -38.83 18.11 -1.37
C ILE A 463 -40.05 17.18 -1.30
N GLU A 464 -40.93 17.21 -2.31
CA GLU A 464 -42.10 16.32 -2.38
C GLU A 464 -41.67 14.84 -2.44
N ARG A 465 -40.57 14.56 -3.15
CA ARG A 465 -40.01 13.20 -3.23
C ARG A 465 -39.45 12.75 -1.89
N LEU A 466 -38.72 13.59 -1.18
CA LEU A 466 -38.24 13.30 0.18
C LEU A 466 -39.42 13.07 1.14
N TYR A 467 -40.44 13.93 1.10
CA TYR A 467 -41.67 13.74 1.87
C TYR A 467 -42.31 12.37 1.61
N LYS A 468 -42.46 11.98 0.35
CA LYS A 468 -42.99 10.66 -0.03
C LYS A 468 -42.15 9.51 0.53
N VAL A 469 -40.82 9.63 0.54
CA VAL A 469 -39.92 8.62 1.12
C VAL A 469 -40.14 8.53 2.63
N LEU A 470 -40.22 9.66 3.33
CA LEU A 470 -40.40 9.68 4.79
C LEU A 470 -41.78 9.15 5.21
N VAL A 471 -42.85 9.53 4.51
CA VAL A 471 -44.21 9.01 4.75
C VAL A 471 -44.26 7.50 4.47
N ARG A 472 -43.74 7.05 3.32
CA ARG A 472 -43.75 5.64 2.92
C ARG A 472 -43.05 4.74 3.94
N ASN A 473 -42.01 5.24 4.60
CA ASN A 473 -41.24 4.50 5.60
C ASN A 473 -41.72 4.76 7.04
N ASN A 474 -42.88 5.40 7.24
CA ASN A 474 -43.44 5.74 8.56
C ASN A 474 -42.52 6.59 9.44
N LEU A 475 -41.66 7.40 8.84
CA LEU A 475 -40.72 8.28 9.53
C LEU A 475 -41.36 9.61 9.96
N ILE A 476 -42.40 10.03 9.24
CA ILE A 476 -43.29 11.14 9.60
C ILE A 476 -44.74 10.68 9.45
N ARG A 477 -45.63 11.24 10.27
CA ARG A 477 -47.07 10.94 10.18
C ARG A 477 -47.70 11.81 9.10
N GLN A 478 -48.44 11.20 8.19
CA GLN A 478 -49.33 11.93 7.30
C GLN A 478 -50.44 12.53 8.17
N THR A 479 -50.49 13.86 8.25
CA THR A 479 -51.64 14.53 8.86
C THR A 479 -52.76 14.52 7.82
N GLU A 480 -53.91 13.97 8.22
CA GLU A 480 -55.11 13.84 7.37
C GLU A 480 -55.76 15.19 7.06
#